data_AF-A0A0U5IJH5-F1
#
_entry.id   AF-A0A0U5IJH5-F1
#
_cell.length_a   1.000
_cell.length_b   1.000
_cell.length_c   1.000
_cell.angle_alpha   90.00
_cell.angle_beta   90.00
_cell.angle_gamma   90.00
#
_symmetry.space_group_name_H-M   'P 1'
#
loop_
_entity.id
_entity.type
_entity.pdbx_description
1 polymer ?
#
loop_
_entity_poly.entity_id
_entity_poly.type
_entity_poly.pdbx_seq_one_letter_code
_entity_poly.pdbx_strand_id
1 'polypeptide(L)'
;MTDLLRLCSPRGPMFPILLGIALAVGPLGSVLAEGAPVLWGAGVKPCSDFLATAPADATAQAIAGEGYRRYQEWLSGLVTGLNLATGRDVLKGAELDAAMIRIRTNCERHPNDDFFNATMRLVRSLGDSSKN
;
A
#
# COMPACT_ATOMS: atom_id res chain seq x y z
N MET A 1 -38.43 10.42 33.39
CA MET A 1 -39.86 10.55 33.70
C MET A 1 -40.40 11.55 32.68
N THR A 2 -40.94 11.08 31.54
CA THR A 2 -42.39 10.82 31.31
C THR A 2 -43.18 12.14 31.34
N ASP A 3 -43.91 12.61 30.31
CA ASP A 3 -44.28 12.05 28.99
C ASP A 3 -44.52 13.23 27.99
N LEU A 4 -45.13 13.17 26.80
CA LEU A 4 -46.07 12.20 26.20
C LEU A 4 -45.95 12.17 24.65
N LEU A 5 -45.84 10.97 24.06
CA LEU A 5 -45.93 10.75 22.60
C LEU A 5 -47.38 10.92 22.10
N ARG A 6 -47.63 11.88 21.19
CA ARG A 6 -48.92 11.99 20.51
C ARG A 6 -49.02 10.99 19.35
N LEU A 7 -50.03 10.13 19.43
CA LEU A 7 -50.34 9.12 18.41
C LEU A 7 -50.81 9.75 17.09
N CYS A 8 -50.40 9.15 15.98
CA CYS A 8 -51.24 9.02 14.80
C CYS A 8 -51.24 7.54 14.36
N SER A 9 -52.43 6.96 14.27
CA SER A 9 -52.67 5.57 13.92
C SER A 9 -53.74 5.51 12.82
N PRO A 10 -53.47 4.91 11.65
CA PRO A 10 -54.50 4.58 10.67
C PRO A 10 -55.09 3.19 10.94
N ARG A 11 -56.41 3.08 10.80
CA ARG A 11 -57.21 1.87 11.06
C ARG A 11 -57.41 1.00 9.82
N GLY A 12 -56.92 -0.24 9.84
CA GLY A 12 -57.45 -1.40 9.09
C GLY A 12 -57.42 -1.37 7.54
N PRO A 13 -57.88 -2.44 6.86
CA PRO A 13 -58.48 -3.68 7.38
C PRO A 13 -57.59 -4.93 7.25
N MET A 14 -58.03 -6.04 7.87
CA MET A 14 -57.49 -7.38 7.62
C MET A 14 -57.81 -7.85 6.20
N PHE A 15 -56.81 -8.41 5.51
CA PHE A 15 -57.00 -9.39 4.44
C PHE A 15 -56.09 -10.59 4.71
N PRO A 16 -56.62 -11.79 5.03
CA PRO A 16 -55.83 -13.01 5.15
C PRO A 16 -55.60 -13.66 3.77
N ILE A 17 -54.93 -14.83 3.78
CA ILE A 17 -54.67 -15.77 2.67
C ILE A 17 -53.28 -15.64 2.03
N LEU A 18 -52.33 -16.37 2.62
CA LEU A 18 -51.57 -17.44 1.97
C LEU A 18 -51.51 -17.45 0.42
N LEU A 19 -50.49 -16.84 -0.18
CA LEU A 19 -49.68 -17.47 -1.25
C LEU A 19 -48.44 -16.61 -1.56
N GLY A 20 -47.25 -17.21 -1.67
CA GLY A 20 -46.05 -16.43 -2.01
C GLY A 20 -44.69 -17.02 -1.65
N ILE A 21 -44.52 -18.34 -1.63
CA ILE A 21 -43.16 -18.92 -1.69
C ILE A 21 -42.66 -18.72 -3.12
N ALA A 22 -42.01 -17.59 -3.38
CA ALA A 22 -41.46 -17.26 -4.68
C ALA A 22 -40.10 -16.54 -4.54
N LEU A 23 -39.07 -17.15 -5.14
CA LEU A 23 -37.82 -16.50 -5.54
C LEU A 23 -36.90 -15.98 -4.41
N ALA A 24 -36.53 -16.88 -3.50
CA ALA A 24 -35.20 -16.85 -2.88
C ALA A 24 -34.11 -17.38 -3.85
N VAL A 25 -34.18 -16.99 -5.12
CA VAL A 25 -33.09 -17.12 -6.10
C VAL A 25 -32.57 -15.71 -6.34
N GLY A 26 -31.92 -15.17 -5.30
CA GLY A 26 -31.05 -14.01 -5.51
C GLY A 26 -29.99 -14.41 -6.53
N PRO A 27 -29.57 -13.51 -7.43
CA PRO A 27 -28.49 -13.83 -8.34
C PRO A 27 -27.29 -14.24 -7.50
N LEU A 28 -26.71 -15.40 -7.80
CA LEU A 28 -25.30 -15.65 -7.57
C LEU A 28 -24.54 -14.69 -8.48
N GLY A 29 -24.57 -13.41 -8.12
CA GLY A 29 -23.82 -12.37 -8.76
C GLY A 29 -22.38 -12.77 -8.60
N SER A 30 -21.78 -13.24 -9.69
CA SER A 30 -20.36 -13.51 -9.74
C SER A 30 -19.66 -12.27 -9.23
N VAL A 31 -19.06 -12.37 -8.04
CA VAL A 31 -18.04 -11.44 -7.61
C VAL A 31 -16.87 -11.72 -8.52
N LEU A 32 -16.94 -11.16 -9.73
CA LEU A 32 -15.81 -11.05 -10.63
C LEU A 32 -14.74 -10.36 -9.79
N ALA A 33 -13.63 -11.07 -9.56
CA ALA A 33 -12.51 -10.51 -8.82
C ALA A 33 -12.12 -9.21 -9.52
N GLU A 34 -12.42 -8.09 -8.88
CA GLU A 34 -12.12 -6.76 -9.41
C GLU A 34 -10.61 -6.73 -9.64
N GLY A 35 -10.22 -6.59 -10.91
CA GLY A 35 -8.85 -6.85 -11.34
C GLY A 35 -7.87 -6.04 -10.49
N ALA A 36 -6.82 -6.70 -9.98
CA ALA A 36 -5.88 -6.07 -9.06
C ALA A 36 -5.41 -4.70 -9.63
N PRO A 37 -5.43 -3.63 -8.82
CA PRO A 37 -5.23 -2.28 -9.33
C PRO A 37 -3.88 -2.16 -10.04
N VAL A 38 -3.88 -1.57 -11.24
CA VAL A 38 -2.65 -1.34 -12.00
C VAL A 38 -1.78 -0.37 -11.23
N LEU A 39 -0.62 -0.84 -10.78
CA LEU A 39 0.35 -0.07 -10.03
C LEU A 39 1.33 0.64 -10.98
N TRP A 40 1.72 1.86 -10.62
CA TRP A 40 2.58 2.73 -11.43
C TRP A 40 3.77 3.24 -10.62
N GLY A 41 4.80 3.73 -11.33
CA GLY A 41 6.01 4.31 -10.73
C GLY A 41 7.19 3.34 -10.63
N ALA A 42 8.29 3.81 -10.04
CA ALA A 42 9.54 3.07 -9.99
C ALA A 42 9.50 1.87 -9.03
N GLY A 43 8.68 1.93 -7.97
CA GLY A 43 8.57 0.86 -6.97
C GLY A 43 8.19 -0.51 -7.50
N VAL A 44 7.40 -0.59 -8.57
CA VAL A 44 6.95 -1.86 -9.17
C VAL A 44 7.85 -2.35 -10.31
N LYS A 45 9.00 -1.69 -10.52
CA LYS A 45 10.05 -2.17 -11.41
C LYS A 45 10.94 -3.18 -10.68
N PRO A 46 11.43 -4.22 -11.39
CA PRO A 46 12.34 -5.19 -10.80
C PRO A 46 13.64 -4.51 -10.37
N CYS A 47 14.27 -5.05 -9.34
CA CYS A 47 15.55 -4.61 -8.82
C CYS A 47 16.63 -4.56 -9.92
N SER A 48 16.59 -5.42 -10.94
CA SER A 48 17.45 -5.34 -12.13
C SER A 48 17.40 -3.98 -12.84
N ASP A 49 16.21 -3.39 -13.00
CA ASP A 49 16.03 -2.10 -13.66
C ASP A 49 16.62 -0.97 -12.81
N PHE A 50 16.51 -1.06 -11.48
CA PHE A 50 17.17 -0.13 -10.57
C PHE A 50 18.70 -0.25 -10.64
N LEU A 51 19.23 -1.47 -10.56
CA LEU A 51 20.67 -1.75 -10.61
C LEU A 51 21.30 -1.27 -11.92
N ALA A 52 20.59 -1.38 -13.05
CA ALA A 52 21.03 -0.85 -14.34
C ALA A 52 21.14 0.70 -14.38
N THR A 53 20.48 1.41 -13.45
CA THR A 53 20.59 2.87 -13.31
C THR A 53 21.55 3.32 -12.22
N ALA A 54 21.97 2.42 -11.33
CA ALA A 54 22.80 2.77 -10.18
C ALA A 54 24.22 3.19 -10.61
N PRO A 55 24.79 4.25 -10.00
CA PRO A 55 26.18 4.61 -10.26
C PRO A 55 27.11 3.47 -9.84
N ALA A 56 28.18 3.22 -10.58
CA ALA A 56 29.10 2.11 -10.27
C ALA A 56 29.62 2.19 -8.82
N ASP A 57 30.11 3.38 -8.44
CA ASP A 57 30.42 3.76 -7.06
C ASP A 57 29.15 4.20 -6.32
N ALA A 58 28.85 3.55 -5.19
CA ALA A 58 27.68 3.85 -4.35
C ALA A 58 27.77 5.19 -3.60
N THR A 59 28.93 5.84 -3.58
CA THR A 59 29.14 7.19 -3.02
C THR A 59 28.97 8.29 -4.07
N ALA A 60 29.02 7.98 -5.36
CA ALA A 60 28.92 8.94 -6.46
C ALA A 60 27.46 9.34 -6.81
N GLN A 61 26.54 9.30 -5.84
CA GLN A 61 25.10 9.53 -6.05
C GLN A 61 24.78 10.95 -6.55
N ALA A 62 25.58 11.94 -6.17
CA ALA A 62 25.46 13.32 -6.64
C ALA A 62 25.65 13.49 -8.17
N ILE A 63 26.15 12.46 -8.87
CA ILE A 63 26.36 12.43 -10.33
C ILE A 63 25.47 11.35 -10.98
N ALA A 64 24.49 10.80 -10.25
CA ALA A 64 23.63 9.74 -10.76
C ALA A 64 22.65 10.27 -11.81
N GLY A 65 22.45 9.50 -12.89
CA GLY A 65 21.59 9.89 -14.00
C GLY A 65 20.10 9.86 -13.66
N GLU A 66 19.30 10.45 -14.56
CA GLU A 66 17.84 10.56 -14.45
C GLU A 66 17.10 9.25 -14.11
N GLY A 67 17.63 8.11 -14.55
CA GLY A 67 17.10 6.80 -14.19
C GLY A 67 17.12 6.54 -12.68
N TYR A 68 18.26 6.81 -12.03
CA TYR A 68 18.45 6.63 -10.58
C TYR A 68 17.62 7.64 -9.78
N ARG A 69 17.59 8.90 -10.25
CA ARG A 69 16.80 9.97 -9.63
C ARG A 69 15.32 9.63 -9.53
N ARG A 70 14.74 8.96 -10.54
CA ARG A 70 13.34 8.48 -10.47
C ARG A 70 13.09 7.48 -9.34
N TYR A 71 14.06 6.63 -9.01
CA TYR A 71 13.96 5.73 -7.86
C TYR A 71 14.11 6.50 -6.54
N GLN A 72 15.01 7.48 -6.47
CA GLN A 72 15.21 8.36 -5.31
C GLN A 72 13.96 9.22 -5.01
N GLU A 73 13.36 9.83 -6.04
CA GLU A 73 12.12 10.63 -5.97
C GLU A 73 10.90 9.77 -5.60
N TRP A 74 10.82 8.54 -6.12
CA TRP A 74 9.78 7.59 -5.73
C TRP A 74 9.97 7.12 -4.27
N LEU A 75 11.21 6.86 -3.83
CA LEU A 75 11.52 6.47 -2.46
C LEU A 75 11.20 7.59 -1.47
N SER A 76 11.52 8.85 -1.77
CA SER A 76 11.22 9.98 -0.88
C SER A 76 9.70 10.15 -0.70
N GLY A 77 8.93 9.98 -1.77
CA GLY A 77 7.46 9.97 -1.72
C GLY A 77 6.90 8.84 -0.85
N LEU A 78 7.42 7.61 -1.00
CA LEU A 78 7.03 6.48 -0.15
C LEU A 78 7.38 6.70 1.33
N VAL A 79 8.61 7.13 1.62
CA VAL A 79 9.06 7.41 3.00
C VAL A 79 8.23 8.51 3.64
N THR A 80 7.90 9.57 2.90
CA THR A 80 7.00 10.64 3.37
C THR A 80 5.62 10.08 3.72
N GLY A 81 5.03 9.28 2.82
CA GLY A 81 3.73 8.65 3.04
C GLY A 81 3.73 7.71 4.26
N LEU A 82 4.78 6.89 4.42
CA LEU A 82 4.93 6.00 5.57
C LEU A 82 5.13 6.76 6.88
N ASN A 83 5.93 7.83 6.88
CA ASN A 83 6.14 8.67 8.06
C ASN A 83 4.84 9.34 8.52
N LEU A 84 4.04 9.87 7.58
CA LEU A 84 2.72 10.44 7.85
C LEU A 84 1.73 9.39 8.37
N ALA A 85 1.65 8.22 7.72
CA ALA A 85 0.72 7.16 8.09
C ALA A 85 1.03 6.47 9.42
N THR A 86 2.30 6.48 9.86
CA THR A 86 2.74 5.79 11.09
C THR A 86 3.10 6.73 12.24
N GLY A 87 3.18 8.04 12.00
CA GLY A 87 3.52 9.04 13.03
C GLY A 87 4.97 8.94 13.55
N ARG A 88 5.87 8.31 12.79
CA ARG A 88 7.26 8.04 13.16
C ARG A 88 8.17 8.06 11.94
N ASP A 89 9.44 8.35 12.16
CA ASP A 89 10.45 8.13 11.13
C ASP A 89 10.69 6.63 10.90
N VAL A 90 10.47 6.18 9.66
CA VAL A 90 10.70 4.80 9.23
C VAL A 90 12.14 4.52 8.79
N LEU A 91 12.94 5.55 8.50
CA LEU A 91 14.37 5.43 8.20
C LEU A 91 15.27 5.51 9.44
N LYS A 92 14.71 5.87 10.61
CA LYS A 92 15.41 5.87 11.92
C LYS A 92 16.65 6.78 11.95
N GLY A 93 16.54 7.98 11.39
CA GLY A 93 17.61 8.97 11.29
C GLY A 93 18.61 8.68 10.17
N ALA A 94 18.37 7.68 9.32
CA ALA A 94 19.17 7.47 8.12
C ALA A 94 18.72 8.38 6.98
N GLU A 95 19.68 9.05 6.35
CA GLU A 95 19.46 9.83 5.14
C GLU A 95 18.93 8.99 3.98
N LEU A 96 18.19 9.62 3.07
CA LEU A 96 17.60 8.97 1.89
C LEU A 96 18.66 8.25 1.03
N ASP A 97 19.80 8.90 0.84
CA ASP A 97 20.95 8.39 0.07
C ASP A 97 21.59 7.15 0.74
N ALA A 98 21.61 7.11 2.07
CA ALA A 98 22.04 5.94 2.82
C ALA A 98 21.02 4.78 2.73
N ALA A 99 19.72 5.09 2.65
CA ALA A 99 18.70 4.10 2.37
C ALA A 99 18.83 3.53 0.95
N MET A 100 19.09 4.37 -0.07
CA MET A 100 19.33 3.94 -1.45
C MET A 100 20.50 2.95 -1.58
N ILE A 101 21.62 3.15 -0.87
CA ILE A 101 22.73 2.18 -0.82
C ILE A 101 22.26 0.84 -0.23
N ARG A 102 21.54 0.86 0.90
CA ARG A 102 21.07 -0.37 1.56
C ARG A 102 20.04 -1.13 0.72
N ILE A 103 19.19 -0.41 -0.02
CA ILE A 103 18.24 -1.00 -0.99
C ILE A 103 19.00 -1.61 -2.17
N ARG A 104 20.04 -0.96 -2.70
CA ARG A 104 20.95 -1.55 -3.71
C ARG A 104 21.54 -2.88 -3.24
N THR A 105 22.13 -2.93 -2.04
CA THR A 105 22.66 -4.18 -1.47
C THR A 105 21.56 -5.23 -1.20
N ASN A 106 20.29 -4.85 -1.11
CA ASN A 106 19.18 -5.79 -1.07
C ASN A 106 18.82 -6.30 -2.48
N CYS A 107 18.75 -5.42 -3.47
CA CYS A 107 18.50 -5.72 -4.88
C CYS A 107 19.60 -6.59 -5.52
N GLU A 108 20.87 -6.36 -5.20
CA GLU A 108 22.01 -7.17 -5.69
C GLU A 108 21.87 -8.65 -5.30
N ARG A 109 21.20 -8.95 -4.19
CA ARG A 109 20.89 -10.32 -3.73
C ARG A 109 19.57 -10.88 -4.26
N HIS A 110 18.67 -10.03 -4.75
CA HIS A 110 17.33 -10.39 -5.18
C HIS A 110 16.92 -9.60 -6.44
N PRO A 111 17.59 -9.79 -7.59
CA PRO A 111 17.41 -8.93 -8.77
C PRO A 111 16.00 -9.00 -9.39
N ASN A 112 15.26 -10.07 -9.12
CA ASN A 112 13.91 -10.31 -9.64
C ASN A 112 12.80 -9.74 -8.75
N ASP A 113 13.10 -9.33 -7.51
CA ASP A 113 12.11 -8.69 -6.63
C ASP A 113 11.87 -7.24 -7.10
N ASP A 114 10.69 -6.69 -6.84
CA ASP A 114 10.43 -5.28 -7.10
C ASP A 114 11.10 -4.34 -6.07
N PHE A 115 11.39 -3.11 -6.49
CA PHE A 115 12.06 -2.10 -5.69
C PHE A 115 11.26 -1.70 -4.43
N PHE A 116 9.93 -1.77 -4.47
CA PHE A 116 9.06 -1.56 -3.31
C PHE A 116 9.29 -2.64 -2.24
N ASN A 117 9.31 -3.92 -2.62
CA ASN A 117 9.55 -5.02 -1.70
C ASN A 117 10.99 -4.98 -1.13
N ALA A 118 11.99 -4.59 -1.93
CA ALA A 118 13.33 -4.33 -1.44
C ALA A 118 13.37 -3.19 -0.40
N THR A 119 12.66 -2.09 -0.67
CA THR A 119 12.50 -0.95 0.26
C THR A 119 11.80 -1.38 1.55
N MET A 120 10.69 -2.12 1.46
CA MET A 120 9.95 -2.56 2.63
C MET A 120 10.71 -3.60 3.46
N ARG A 121 11.66 -4.35 2.87
CA ARG A 121 12.61 -5.17 3.65
C ARG A 121 13.55 -4.31 4.49
N LEU A 122 14.08 -3.20 3.95
CA LEU A 122 14.89 -2.25 4.72
C LEU A 122 14.08 -1.63 5.88
N VAL A 123 12.86 -1.14 5.61
CA VAL A 123 12.01 -0.54 6.65
C VAL A 123 11.70 -1.52 7.79
N ARG A 124 11.44 -2.80 7.47
CA ARG A 124 11.23 -3.85 8.48
C ARG A 124 12.50 -4.11 9.29
N SER A 125 13.67 -4.28 8.65
CA SER A 125 14.91 -4.56 9.38
C SER A 125 15.30 -3.42 10.34
N LEU A 126 15.07 -2.15 9.97
CA LEU A 126 15.23 -1.00 10.86
C LEU A 126 14.23 -0.98 12.04
N GLY A 127 13.07 -1.61 11.89
CA GLY A 127 12.11 -1.83 12.96
C GLY A 127 12.57 -2.89 13.96
N ASP A 128 13.14 -3.99 13.47
CA ASP A 128 13.55 -5.12 14.31
C ASP A 128 14.89 -4.89 15.03
N SER A 129 15.84 -4.17 14.41
CA SER A 129 17.09 -3.76 15.07
C SER A 129 16.91 -2.85 16.30
N SER A 130 15.68 -2.36 16.55
CA SER A 130 15.34 -1.49 17.69
C SER A 130 14.95 -2.28 18.96
N LYS A 131 15.03 -3.61 18.95
CA LYS A 131 14.63 -4.51 20.07
C LYS A 131 15.80 -5.19 20.80
N ASN A 132 17.04 -4.90 20.39
CA ASN A 132 18.28 -5.34 21.04
C ASN A 132 19.06 -4.13 21.56
#